data_AF-A0A498JT35-F1
#
_entry.id   AF-A0A498JT35-F1
#
_cell.length_a   1.000
_cell.length_b   1.000
_cell.length_c   1.000
_cell.angle_alpha   90.00
_cell.angle_beta   90.00
_cell.angle_gamma   90.00
#
_symmetry.space_group_name_H-M   'P 1'
#
loop_
_entity.id
_entity.type
_entity.pdbx_description
1 polymer ?
#
loop_
_entity_poly.entity_id
_entity_poly.type
_entity_poly.pdbx_seq_one_letter_code
_entity_poly.pdbx_strand_id
1 'polypeptide(L)'
;MTSFRLSGNASQVSDGAGAVLLMKRSLAMQKGLPILGVFRSFAAVGVDPAVMGVGPAAAIPVAVKSAGLELDDIDLFEINEMMHCF
;
A
#
# COMPACT_ATOMS: atom_id res chain seq x y z
N MET A 1 -0.47 -27.22 18.79
CA MET A 1 -0.62 -26.14 17.81
C MET A 1 -1.83 -25.30 18.19
N THR A 2 -1.63 -24.31 19.04
CA THR A 2 -2.66 -23.31 19.39
C THR A 2 -2.61 -22.24 18.31
N SER A 3 -3.67 -22.14 17.49
CA SER A 3 -3.78 -21.08 16.48
C SER A 3 -4.01 -19.74 17.20
N PHE A 4 -3.10 -18.78 17.04
CA PHE A 4 -3.16 -17.45 17.68
C PHE A 4 -4.08 -16.45 16.95
N ARG A 5 -4.73 -16.86 15.85
CA ARG A 5 -5.63 -16.00 15.07
C ARG A 5 -7.05 -16.13 15.63
N LEU A 6 -7.50 -15.07 16.28
CA LEU A 6 -8.81 -14.91 16.87
C LEU A 6 -9.55 -13.77 16.14
N SER A 7 -10.86 -13.69 16.33
CA SER A 7 -11.68 -12.65 15.69
C SER A 7 -11.26 -11.20 16.03
N GLY A 8 -10.54 -11.00 17.13
CA GLY A 8 -10.05 -9.68 17.56
C GLY A 8 -8.75 -9.22 16.89
N ASN A 9 -8.00 -10.10 16.21
CA ASN A 9 -6.70 -9.77 15.63
C ASN A 9 -6.59 -10.13 14.13
N ALA A 10 -7.73 -10.34 13.47
CA ALA A 10 -7.85 -10.58 12.04
C ALA A 10 -8.78 -9.54 11.41
N SER A 11 -8.52 -9.17 10.15
CA SER A 11 -9.40 -8.27 9.40
C SER A 11 -10.79 -8.88 9.23
N GLN A 12 -11.83 -8.07 9.39
CA GLN A 12 -13.21 -8.50 9.20
C GLN A 12 -13.52 -8.71 7.72
N VAL A 13 -14.49 -9.58 7.44
CA VAL A 13 -15.14 -9.59 6.12
C VAL A 13 -16.01 -8.35 6.04
N SER A 14 -15.81 -7.53 5.02
CA SER A 14 -16.49 -6.24 4.87
C SER A 14 -16.91 -6.01 3.43
N ASP A 15 -18.06 -5.37 3.26
CA ASP A 15 -18.55 -4.87 1.97
C ASP A 15 -18.24 -3.37 1.86
N GLY A 16 -17.62 -2.95 0.76
CA GLY A 16 -17.25 -1.55 0.54
C GLY A 16 -16.81 -1.28 -0.90
N ALA A 17 -16.82 0.00 -1.29
CA ALA A 17 -16.34 0.47 -2.60
C ALA A 17 -15.53 1.76 -2.45
N GLY A 18 -14.49 1.91 -3.28
CA GLY A 18 -13.67 3.11 -3.37
C GLY A 18 -13.43 3.50 -4.83
N ALA A 19 -13.30 4.80 -5.09
CA ALA A 19 -13.01 5.33 -6.42
C ALA A 19 -11.93 6.43 -6.35
N VAL A 20 -11.01 6.41 -7.31
CA VAL A 20 -9.94 7.42 -7.46
C VAL A 20 -9.86 7.83 -8.93
N LEU A 21 -9.72 9.13 -9.19
CA LEU A 21 -9.53 9.67 -10.53
C LEU A 21 -8.05 9.98 -10.78
N LEU A 22 -7.47 9.32 -11.79
CA LEU A 22 -6.10 9.58 -12.24
C LEU A 22 -6.12 10.35 -13.55
N MET A 23 -5.23 11.34 -13.67
CA MET A 23 -5.07 12.09 -14.91
C MET A 23 -3.66 12.62 -15.10
N LYS A 24 -3.29 12.91 -16.35
CA LYS A 24 -2.01 13.55 -16.67
C LYS A 24 -1.98 14.96 -16.06
N ARG A 25 -0.89 15.30 -15.36
CA ARG A 25 -0.69 16.61 -14.72
C ARG A 25 -0.96 17.80 -15.65
N SER A 26 -0.46 17.75 -16.88
CA SER A 26 -0.66 18.85 -17.84
C SER A 26 -2.13 19.10 -18.16
N LEU A 27 -2.94 18.04 -18.25
CA LEU A 27 -4.38 18.14 -18.50
C LEU A 27 -5.12 18.62 -17.26
N ALA A 28 -4.72 18.16 -16.06
CA ALA A 28 -5.26 18.66 -14.79
C ALA A 28 -5.09 20.18 -14.67
N MET A 29 -3.87 20.66 -14.95
CA MET A 29 -3.54 22.10 -14.92
C MET A 29 -4.31 22.88 -15.98
N GLN A 30 -4.40 22.38 -17.22
CA GLN A 30 -5.17 23.02 -18.28
C GLN A 30 -6.66 23.14 -17.92
N LYS A 31 -7.20 22.13 -17.23
CA LYS A 31 -8.61 22.11 -16.79
C LYS A 31 -8.84 22.81 -15.44
N GLY A 32 -7.79 23.32 -14.79
CA GLY A 32 -7.88 23.96 -13.48
C GLY A 32 -8.36 23.03 -12.36
N LEU A 33 -8.12 21.72 -12.47
CA LEU A 33 -8.56 20.73 -11.48
C LEU A 33 -7.58 20.67 -10.29
N PRO A 34 -8.09 20.48 -9.06
CA PRO A 34 -7.25 20.33 -7.88
C PRO A 34 -6.44 19.02 -7.96
N ILE A 35 -5.16 19.08 -7.59
CA ILE A 35 -4.25 17.91 -7.57
C ILE A 35 -4.00 17.53 -6.12
N LEU A 36 -4.60 16.42 -5.66
CA LEU A 36 -4.46 15.94 -4.29
C LEU A 36 -3.12 15.21 -4.04
N GLY A 37 -2.56 14.60 -5.07
CA GLY A 37 -1.34 13.81 -4.96
C GLY A 37 -0.79 13.40 -6.32
N VAL A 38 0.39 12.78 -6.31
CA VAL A 38 1.09 12.32 -7.51
C VAL A 38 1.44 10.86 -7.32
N PHE A 39 1.02 10.02 -8.26
CA PHE A 39 1.42 8.62 -8.31
C PHE A 39 2.88 8.51 -8.78
N ARG A 40 3.80 8.15 -7.86
CA ARG A 40 5.26 8.18 -8.11
C ARG A 40 5.79 6.85 -8.63
N SER A 41 5.49 5.76 -7.93
CA SER A 41 6.01 4.43 -8.25
C SER A 41 5.02 3.36 -7.83
N PHE A 42 5.22 2.17 -8.38
CA PHE A 42 4.51 0.94 -8.03
C PHE A 42 5.48 -0.22 -8.11
N ALA A 43 5.44 -1.13 -7.14
CA ALA A 43 6.22 -2.35 -7.14
C ALA A 43 5.34 -3.53 -6.76
N ALA A 44 5.51 -4.64 -7.48
CA ALA A 44 4.93 -5.93 -7.14
C ALA A 44 6.07 -6.95 -7.02
N VAL A 45 6.14 -7.64 -5.89
CA VAL A 45 7.17 -8.64 -5.59
C VAL A 45 6.52 -9.93 -5.13
N GLY A 46 7.12 -11.06 -5.53
CA GLY A 46 6.70 -12.38 -5.06
C GLY A 46 7.41 -12.76 -3.76
N VAL A 47 6.68 -13.36 -2.84
CA VAL A 47 7.22 -14.01 -1.63
C VAL A 47 6.71 -15.44 -1.57
N ASP A 48 7.38 -16.31 -0.80
CA ASP A 48 6.91 -17.68 -0.59
C ASP A 48 5.49 -17.66 0.04
N PRO A 49 4.51 -18.38 -0.54
CA PRO A 49 3.15 -18.44 -0.02
C PRO A 49 3.05 -18.79 1.47
N ALA A 50 3.99 -19.59 2.00
CA ALA A 50 4.01 -19.96 3.42
C ALA A 50 4.23 -18.76 4.35
N VAL A 51 4.82 -17.66 3.85
CA VAL A 51 5.14 -16.45 4.62
C VAL A 51 4.51 -15.19 4.03
N MET A 52 3.42 -15.31 3.24
CA MET A 52 2.83 -14.20 2.48
C MET A 52 2.62 -12.89 3.24
N GLY A 53 2.45 -12.92 4.57
CA GLY A 53 2.34 -11.74 5.42
C GLY A 53 3.56 -10.81 5.39
N VAL A 54 4.73 -11.26 4.93
CA VAL A 54 5.95 -10.41 4.82
C VAL A 54 6.02 -9.63 3.50
N GLY A 55 5.01 -9.73 2.63
CA GLY A 55 4.95 -9.03 1.34
C GLY A 55 5.29 -7.53 1.42
N PRO A 56 4.73 -6.75 2.36
CA PRO A 56 5.07 -5.33 2.49
C PRO A 56 6.55 -5.07 2.77
N ALA A 57 7.20 -5.90 3.60
CA ALA A 57 8.63 -5.74 3.92
C ALA A 57 9.53 -5.93 2.69
N ALA A 58 9.12 -6.76 1.73
CA ALA A 58 9.83 -6.95 0.47
C ALA A 58 9.46 -5.88 -0.59
N ALA A 59 8.19 -5.44 -0.63
CA ALA A 59 7.68 -4.55 -1.68
C ALA A 59 8.04 -3.08 -1.45
N ILE A 60 7.93 -2.59 -0.20
CA ILE A 60 8.09 -1.17 0.14
C ILE A 60 9.48 -0.65 -0.25
N PRO A 61 10.61 -1.32 0.07
CA PRO A 61 11.94 -0.83 -0.32
C PRO A 61 12.11 -0.71 -1.83
N VAL A 62 11.50 -1.62 -2.60
CA VAL A 62 11.56 -1.60 -4.07
C VAL A 62 10.75 -0.43 -4.63
N ALA A 63 9.56 -0.17 -4.10
CA ALA A 63 8.72 0.95 -4.52
C ALA A 63 9.37 2.30 -4.20
N VAL A 64 9.91 2.46 -2.99
CA VAL A 64 10.57 3.69 -2.52
C VAL A 64 11.82 3.97 -3.35
N LYS A 65 12.67 2.95 -3.58
CA LYS A 65 13.84 3.08 -4.46
C LYS A 65 13.45 3.42 -5.90
N SER A 66 12.37 2.83 -6.42
CA SER A 66 11.87 3.12 -7.77
C SER A 66 11.29 4.55 -7.89
N ALA A 67 10.84 5.13 -6.78
CA ALA A 67 10.47 6.54 -6.72
C ALA A 67 11.68 7.49 -6.60
N GLY A 68 12.88 6.96 -6.39
CA GLY A 68 14.10 7.74 -6.15
C GLY A 68 14.12 8.40 -4.77
N LEU A 69 13.46 7.80 -3.78
CA LEU A 69 13.36 8.28 -2.40
C LEU A 69 14.09 7.33 -1.45
N GLU A 70 14.34 7.77 -0.22
CA GLU A 70 14.75 6.96 0.91
C GLU A 70 13.56 6.68 1.84
N LEU A 71 13.68 5.68 2.73
CA LEU A 71 12.59 5.34 3.66
C LEU A 71 12.29 6.48 4.64
N ASP A 72 13.31 7.26 4.98
CA ASP A 72 13.22 8.42 5.88
C ASP A 72 12.51 9.61 5.23
N ASP A 73 12.31 9.60 3.90
CA ASP A 73 11.52 10.61 3.18
C ASP A 73 10.00 10.35 3.25
N ILE A 74 9.58 9.23 3.86
CA ILE A 74 8.17 8.81 3.90
C ILE A 74 7.56 9.16 5.27
N ASP A 75 6.65 10.13 5.27
CA ASP A 75 5.96 10.58 6.49
C ASP A 75 4.92 9.56 7.00
N LEU A 76 4.28 8.82 6.09
CA LEU A 76 3.15 7.95 6.39
C LEU A 76 3.20 6.66 5.57
N PHE A 77 3.08 5.52 6.25
CA PHE A 77 2.93 4.21 5.64
C PHE A 77 1.52 3.68 5.89
N GLU A 78 0.70 3.66 4.85
CA GLU A 78 -0.61 3.01 4.85
C GLU A 78 -0.43 1.52 4.49
N ILE A 79 -0.38 0.65 5.49
CA ILE A 79 -0.16 -0.79 5.33
C ILE A 79 -1.47 -1.52 5.66
N ASN A 80 -1.92 -2.40 4.78
CA ASN A 80 -3.12 -3.20 5.05
C ASN A 80 -2.93 -4.16 6.24
N GLU A 81 -3.86 -4.14 7.18
CA GLU A 81 -3.83 -4.87 8.45
C GLU A 81 -4.56 -6.21 8.36
N MET A 82 -4.19 -7.07 7.39
CA MET A 82 -4.88 -8.35 7.14
C MET A 82 -4.95 -9.25 8.40
N MET A 83 -3.88 -9.24 9.21
CA MET A 83 -3.82 -9.92 10.50
C MET A 83 -2.67 -9.39 11.35
N HIS A 84 -2.84 -9.35 12.66
CA HIS A 84 -1.75 -9.09 13.60
C HIS A 84 -1.03 -10.41 13.91
N CYS A 85 0.29 -10.47 13.66
CA CYS A 85 1.08 -11.71 13.76
C CYS A 85 1.67 -11.98 15.16
N PHE A 86 1.44 -11.10 16.15
CA PHE A 86 1.97 -11.22 17.51
C PHE A 86 0.87 -11.17 18.59
#